data_AF-A0AAV5YHJ2-F1
#
_entry.id   AF-A0AAV5YHJ2-F1
#
_cell.length_a   1.000
_cell.length_b   1.000
_cell.length_c   1.000
_cell.angle_alpha   90.00
_cell.angle_beta   90.00
_cell.angle_gamma   90.00
#
_symmetry.space_group_name_H-M   'P 1'
#
loop_
_entity.id
_entity.type
_entity.pdbx_description
1 polymer ?
#
loop_
_entity_poly.entity_id
_entity_poly.type
_entity_poly.pdbx_seq_one_letter_code
_entity_poly.pdbx_strand_id
1 'polypeptide(L)'
;MALVLGALYMAALVRRHRGHRSAPSPAWAGALGTLAMVAAMLPPLDHAAAVLLSAHMSQHLLLGLVAAPLLARSAPVAVLAEVLPRSSRVRRLLHVPIPTFAAWCLHAAALWAWHLPPLYALALQRPAVHGLDHALLLGTGVLFWWTAMRGRRWPATALYVFLLGVQMSALGALLVTAPRPWFAAHGAGGAGLSGLEDQQLGGLIMWVPAGVLTTGIALALVARWLRTAERRSESPAGAAGRTAWLLVIAVVALATMACDASVPTAIEVAGGDPRHGRDLLRAYGCHTCHTIPGVPGAVAKVGPSLAGLATRGYVAGQPNAPGHLMEWIRHPQQVRPATPMPDTHVNEADARDIATYLYTLR
;
A
#
# COMPACT_ATOMS: atom_id res chain seq x y z
N MET A 1 -12.72 11.95 18.30
CA MET A 1 -12.95 12.95 17.21
C MET A 1 -13.81 12.39 16.08
N ALA A 2 -13.44 11.26 15.46
CA ALA A 2 -14.16 10.68 14.31
C ALA A 2 -15.66 10.45 14.56
N LEU A 3 -16.04 9.95 15.74
CA LEU A 3 -17.45 9.77 16.13
C LEU A 3 -18.25 11.09 16.13
N VAL A 4 -17.65 12.17 16.66
CA VAL A 4 -18.30 13.49 16.71
C VAL A 4 -18.48 14.04 15.30
N LEU A 5 -17.43 14.00 14.46
CA LEU A 5 -17.51 14.46 13.07
C LEU A 5 -18.52 13.63 12.26
N GLY A 6 -18.54 12.31 12.46
CA GLY A 6 -19.51 11.41 11.83
C GLY A 6 -20.94 11.69 12.26
N ALA A 7 -21.19 11.89 13.56
CA ALA A 7 -22.49 12.24 14.09
C ALA A 7 -22.99 13.58 13.54
N LEU A 8 -22.13 14.60 13.49
CA LEU A 8 -22.45 15.92 12.91
C LEU A 8 -22.79 15.80 11.42
N TYR A 9 -22.01 15.03 10.65
CA TYR A 9 -22.27 14.79 9.24
C TYR A 9 -23.60 14.05 9.03
N MET A 10 -23.88 13.01 9.82
CA MET A 10 -25.13 12.26 9.74
C MET A 10 -26.35 13.10 10.13
N ALA A 11 -26.25 13.92 11.18
CA ALA A 11 -27.32 14.84 11.56
C ALA A 11 -27.62 15.86 10.45
N ALA A 12 -26.58 16.37 9.78
CA ALA A 12 -26.72 17.24 8.62
C ALA A 12 -27.37 16.53 7.43
N LEU A 13 -26.95 15.30 7.14
CA LEU A 13 -27.48 14.46 6.07
C LEU A 13 -28.97 14.15 6.27
N VAL A 14 -29.36 13.77 7.50
CA VAL A 14 -30.75 13.47 7.86
C VAL A 14 -31.63 14.72 7.77
N ARG A 15 -31.16 15.88 8.27
CA ARG A 15 -31.89 17.16 8.16
C ARG A 15 -32.14 17.51 6.70
N ARG A 16 -31.13 17.36 5.84
CA ARG A 16 -31.24 17.62 4.40
C ARG A 16 -32.27 16.73 3.71
N HIS A 17 -32.22 15.41 3.96
CA HIS A 17 -33.15 14.44 3.35
C HIS A 17 -34.59 14.64 3.81
N ARG A 18 -34.80 15.02 5.08
CA ARG A 18 -36.13 15.36 5.59
C ARG A 18 -36.68 16.66 5.01
N GLY A 19 -35.84 17.67 4.82
CA GLY A 19 -36.23 18.99 4.32
C GLY A 19 -36.38 19.08 2.80
N HIS A 20 -35.69 18.24 2.03
CA HIS A 20 -35.69 18.26 0.56
C HIS A 20 -36.03 16.87 0.01
N ARG A 21 -37.34 16.56 -0.09
CA ARG A 21 -37.86 15.27 -0.59
C ARG A 21 -37.34 14.86 -1.99
N SER A 22 -36.81 15.82 -2.76
CA SER A 22 -36.27 15.60 -4.10
C SER A 22 -34.73 15.64 -4.16
N ALA A 23 -34.02 15.54 -3.03
CA ALA A 23 -32.56 15.64 -3.01
C ALA A 23 -31.91 14.52 -3.85
N PRO A 24 -31.19 14.85 -4.94
CA PRO A 24 -30.68 13.86 -5.90
C PRO A 24 -29.51 13.00 -5.37
N SER A 25 -29.05 13.24 -4.13
CA SER A 25 -27.88 12.58 -3.54
C SER A 25 -28.28 11.46 -2.58
N PRO A 26 -27.80 10.22 -2.75
CA PRO A 26 -28.24 9.08 -1.94
C PRO A 26 -27.80 9.19 -0.47
N ALA A 27 -28.78 9.19 0.46
CA ALA A 27 -28.53 9.17 1.92
C ALA A 27 -27.66 7.98 2.34
N TRP A 28 -27.91 6.82 1.74
CA TRP A 28 -27.18 5.60 2.03
C TRP A 28 -25.67 5.75 1.78
N ALA A 29 -25.26 6.51 0.76
CA ALA A 29 -23.84 6.68 0.45
C ALA A 29 -23.14 7.51 1.53
N GLY A 30 -23.81 8.55 2.03
CA GLY A 30 -23.28 9.35 3.14
C GLY A 30 -23.20 8.55 4.44
N ALA A 31 -24.18 7.67 4.69
CA ALA A 31 -24.19 6.77 5.84
C ALA A 31 -23.05 5.74 5.77
N LEU A 32 -22.91 5.04 4.63
CA LEU A 32 -21.83 4.06 4.44
C LEU A 32 -20.44 4.72 4.43
N GLY A 33 -20.31 5.90 3.83
CA GLY A 33 -19.06 6.65 3.85
C GLY A 33 -18.66 7.11 5.26
N THR A 34 -19.64 7.53 6.06
CA THR A 34 -19.42 7.86 7.47
C THR A 34 -19.05 6.62 8.29
N LEU A 35 -19.72 5.49 8.04
CA LEU A 35 -19.41 4.23 8.69
C LEU A 35 -17.97 3.78 8.37
N ALA A 36 -17.55 3.84 7.10
CA ALA A 36 -16.19 3.51 6.70
C ALA A 36 -15.15 4.43 7.34
N MET A 37 -15.42 5.75 7.39
CA MET A 37 -14.57 6.72 8.08
C MET A 37 -14.43 6.39 9.56
N VAL A 38 -15.54 6.10 10.24
CA VAL A 38 -15.54 5.77 11.67
C VAL A 38 -14.84 4.43 11.92
N ALA A 39 -15.12 3.41 11.12
CA ALA A 39 -14.48 2.09 11.22
C ALA A 39 -12.96 2.16 11.05
N ALA A 40 -12.46 3.05 10.17
CA ALA A 40 -11.03 3.28 10.02
C ALA A 40 -10.38 3.86 11.29
N MET A 41 -11.15 4.56 12.13
CA MET A 41 -10.69 5.33 13.29
C MET A 41 -11.10 4.71 14.65
N LEU A 42 -11.60 3.48 14.64
CA LEU A 42 -12.02 2.77 15.85
C LEU A 42 -11.13 1.55 16.12
N PRO A 43 -11.00 1.13 17.38
CA PRO A 43 -10.43 -0.17 17.71
C PRO A 43 -11.19 -1.32 17.01
N PRO A 44 -10.51 -2.40 16.60
CA PRO A 44 -9.09 -2.72 16.86
C PRO A 44 -8.11 -2.06 15.88
N LEU A 45 -8.58 -1.51 14.76
CA LEU A 45 -7.72 -1.01 13.70
C LEU A 45 -6.90 0.20 14.13
N ASP A 46 -7.52 1.13 14.87
CA ASP A 46 -6.83 2.32 15.40
C ASP A 46 -5.69 1.96 16.36
N HIS A 47 -5.92 0.97 17.23
CA HIS A 47 -4.87 0.47 18.13
C HIS A 47 -3.75 -0.24 17.38
N ALA A 48 -4.09 -1.05 16.37
CA ALA A 48 -3.09 -1.71 15.54
C ALA A 48 -2.28 -0.70 14.73
N ALA A 49 -2.91 0.35 14.20
CA ALA A 49 -2.25 1.40 13.42
C ALA A 49 -1.27 2.27 14.24
N ALA A 50 -1.41 2.30 15.57
CA ALA A 50 -0.43 2.94 16.44
C ALA A 50 0.91 2.18 16.54
N VAL A 51 0.92 0.89 16.18
CA VAL A 51 2.07 0.00 16.33
C VAL A 51 2.52 -0.68 15.04
N LEU A 52 1.66 -0.73 14.01
CA LEU A 52 1.93 -1.34 12.71
C LEU A 52 1.65 -0.35 11.58
N LEU A 53 2.64 -0.12 10.73
CA LEU A 53 2.53 0.65 9.50
C LEU A 53 1.51 -0.01 8.57
N SER A 54 1.47 -1.33 8.48
CA SER A 54 0.49 -2.05 7.66
C SER A 54 -0.96 -1.76 8.06
N ALA A 55 -1.24 -1.71 9.37
CA ALA A 55 -2.55 -1.33 9.89
C ALA A 55 -2.84 0.15 9.62
N HIS A 56 -1.84 1.02 9.76
CA HIS A 56 -1.97 2.45 9.46
C HIS A 56 -2.23 2.71 7.96
N MET A 57 -1.54 2.03 7.05
CA MET A 57 -1.82 2.09 5.61
C MET A 57 -3.24 1.60 5.29
N SER A 58 -3.74 0.61 6.04
CA SER A 58 -5.13 0.16 5.91
C SER A 58 -6.13 1.25 6.31
N GLN A 59 -5.83 2.07 7.33
CA GLN A 59 -6.66 3.25 7.66
C GLN A 59 -6.67 4.24 6.49
N HIS A 60 -5.50 4.57 5.95
CA HIS A 60 -5.38 5.51 4.83
C HIS A 60 -6.16 5.04 3.60
N LEU A 61 -6.11 3.74 3.27
CA LEU A 61 -6.86 3.16 2.16
C LEU A 61 -8.37 3.17 2.40
N LEU A 62 -8.83 2.80 3.59
CA LEU A 62 -10.25 2.87 3.93
C LEU A 62 -10.78 4.31 3.82
N LEU A 63 -10.00 5.30 4.29
CA LEU A 63 -10.36 6.71 4.18
C LEU A 63 -10.38 7.20 2.73
N GLY A 64 -9.32 6.95 1.96
CA GLY A 64 -9.15 7.49 0.61
C GLY A 64 -9.94 6.77 -0.49
N LEU A 65 -10.11 5.45 -0.36
CA LEU A 65 -10.69 4.61 -1.42
C LEU A 65 -12.10 4.11 -1.14
N VAL A 66 -12.55 4.16 0.12
CA VAL A 66 -13.91 3.73 0.51
C VAL A 66 -14.72 4.91 1.03
N ALA A 67 -14.27 5.54 2.12
CA ALA A 67 -15.01 6.62 2.76
C ALA A 67 -15.15 7.83 1.84
N ALA A 68 -14.04 8.29 1.25
CA ALA A 68 -14.02 9.48 0.41
C ALA A 68 -14.99 9.43 -0.81
N PRO A 69 -14.99 8.38 -1.67
CA PRO A 69 -15.94 8.31 -2.78
C PRO A 69 -17.40 8.21 -2.31
N LEU A 70 -17.68 7.48 -1.22
CA LEU A 70 -19.03 7.37 -0.67
C LEU A 70 -19.55 8.71 -0.12
N LEU A 71 -18.71 9.44 0.63
CA LEU A 71 -19.00 10.78 1.14
C LEU A 71 -19.10 11.83 0.01
N ALA A 72 -18.32 11.68 -1.06
CA ALA A 72 -18.45 12.52 -2.25
C ALA A 72 -19.81 12.30 -2.94
N ARG A 73 -20.31 11.06 -2.98
CA ARG A 73 -21.59 10.71 -3.61
C ARG A 73 -22.80 11.33 -2.88
N SER A 74 -22.70 11.60 -1.57
CA SER A 74 -23.77 12.21 -0.76
C SER A 74 -23.87 13.74 -0.86
N ALA A 75 -23.17 14.36 -1.81
CA ALA A 75 -23.15 15.83 -1.99
C ALA A 75 -22.57 16.59 -0.79
N PRO A 76 -21.28 16.39 -0.48
CA PRO A 76 -20.65 16.82 0.77
C PRO A 76 -20.73 18.34 0.97
N VAL A 77 -20.55 19.15 -0.07
CA VAL A 77 -20.70 20.61 0.01
C VAL A 77 -22.08 21.01 0.50
N ALA A 78 -23.12 20.35 0.00
CA ALA A 78 -24.49 20.65 0.36
C ALA A 78 -24.82 20.18 1.79
N VAL A 79 -24.29 19.02 2.21
CA VAL A 79 -24.41 18.52 3.59
C VAL A 79 -23.69 19.44 4.58
N LEU A 80 -22.45 19.83 4.30
CA LEU A 80 -21.66 20.73 5.15
C LEU A 80 -22.31 22.13 5.26
N ALA A 81 -22.96 22.59 4.20
CA ALA A 81 -23.68 23.88 4.20
C ALA A 81 -24.90 23.92 5.14
N GLU A 82 -25.45 22.77 5.58
CA GLU A 82 -26.54 22.67 6.56
C GLU A 82 -26.07 22.89 8.00
N VAL A 83 -24.76 22.77 8.25
CA VAL A 83 -24.15 22.93 9.59
C VAL A 83 -23.52 24.30 9.75
N LEU A 84 -23.25 25.01 8.65
CA LEU A 84 -22.62 26.32 8.65
C LEU A 84 -23.66 27.45 8.58
N PRO A 85 -23.46 28.56 9.32
CA PRO A 85 -24.30 29.76 9.20
C PRO A 85 -24.33 30.28 7.77
N ARG A 86 -25.49 30.81 7.34
CA ARG A 86 -25.66 31.32 5.97
C ARG A 86 -24.67 32.43 5.60
N SER A 87 -24.27 33.25 6.59
CA SER A 87 -23.32 34.36 6.46
C SER A 87 -21.84 33.94 6.50
N SER A 88 -21.55 32.68 6.83
CA SER A 88 -20.17 32.21 7.04
C SER A 88 -19.31 32.33 5.77
N ARG A 89 -18.11 32.89 5.91
CA ARG A 89 -17.08 32.90 4.85
C ARG A 89 -16.71 31.48 4.44
N VAL A 90 -16.64 30.55 5.39
CA VAL A 90 -16.37 29.11 5.13
C VAL A 90 -17.43 28.51 4.21
N ARG A 91 -18.71 28.83 4.44
CA ARG A 91 -19.80 28.35 3.57
C ARG A 91 -19.68 28.87 2.14
N ARG A 92 -19.21 30.10 1.94
CA ARG A 92 -18.89 30.64 0.60
C ARG A 92 -17.73 29.89 -0.04
N LEU A 93 -16.65 29.65 0.71
CA LEU A 93 -15.47 28.92 0.21
C LEU A 93 -15.81 27.49 -0.26
N LEU A 94 -16.76 26.81 0.41
CA LEU A 94 -17.22 25.47 -0.02
C LEU A 94 -17.85 25.43 -1.42
N HIS A 95 -18.33 26.57 -1.94
CA HIS A 95 -18.97 26.67 -3.26
C HIS A 95 -18.02 27.13 -4.36
N VAL A 96 -16.77 27.45 -4.03
CA VAL A 96 -15.75 27.82 -5.03
C VAL A 96 -15.48 26.61 -5.93
N PRO A 97 -15.62 26.73 -7.26
CA PRO A 97 -15.37 25.61 -8.16
C PRO A 97 -13.88 25.29 -8.21
N ILE A 98 -13.52 24.06 -7.82
CA ILE A 98 -12.14 23.55 -7.91
C ILE A 98 -12.07 22.59 -9.11
N PRO A 99 -11.16 22.81 -10.07
CA PRO A 99 -10.94 21.86 -11.16
C PRO A 99 -10.48 20.50 -10.64
N THR A 100 -10.90 19.40 -11.28
CA THR A 100 -10.53 18.03 -10.88
C THR A 100 -9.01 17.83 -10.81
N PHE A 101 -8.25 18.45 -11.72
CA PHE A 101 -6.78 18.40 -11.69
C PHE A 101 -6.19 19.05 -10.43
N ALA A 102 -6.69 20.23 -10.04
CA ALA A 102 -6.23 20.89 -8.81
C ALA A 102 -6.58 20.06 -7.57
N ALA A 103 -7.79 19.48 -7.52
CA ALA A 103 -8.18 18.56 -6.45
C ALA A 103 -7.28 17.31 -6.41
N TRP A 104 -6.92 16.77 -7.57
CA TRP A 104 -5.97 15.66 -7.68
C TRP A 104 -4.58 16.04 -7.16
N CYS A 105 -4.03 17.20 -7.56
CA CYS A 105 -2.74 17.68 -7.07
C CYS A 105 -2.73 17.90 -5.56
N LEU A 106 -3.80 18.46 -4.99
CA LEU A 106 -3.92 18.62 -3.53
C LEU A 106 -3.91 17.27 -2.80
N HIS A 107 -4.62 16.28 -3.34
CA HIS A 107 -4.65 14.94 -2.75
C HIS A 107 -3.29 14.23 -2.90
N ALA A 108 -2.65 14.34 -4.07
CA ALA A 108 -1.30 13.83 -4.28
C ALA A 108 -0.29 14.46 -3.32
N ALA A 109 -0.30 15.80 -3.19
CA ALA A 109 0.58 16.50 -2.26
C ALA A 109 0.36 16.06 -0.81
N ALA A 110 -0.91 15.93 -0.37
CA ALA A 110 -1.23 15.43 0.96
C ALA A 110 -0.72 13.99 1.17
N LEU A 111 -0.97 13.10 0.20
CA LEU A 111 -0.51 11.72 0.24
C LEU A 111 1.02 11.65 0.42
N TRP A 112 1.78 12.28 -0.48
CA TRP A 112 3.24 12.19 -0.43
C TRP A 112 3.83 12.89 0.80
N ALA A 113 3.29 14.04 1.21
CA ALA A 113 3.78 14.76 2.39
C ALA A 113 3.67 13.92 3.66
N TRP A 114 2.53 13.29 3.91
CA TRP A 114 2.31 12.50 5.13
C TRP A 114 3.08 11.17 5.16
N HIS A 115 3.64 10.73 4.02
CA HIS A 115 4.52 9.58 3.94
C HIS A 115 6.01 9.96 3.94
N LEU A 116 6.36 11.24 4.15
CA LEU A 116 7.73 11.64 4.44
C LEU A 116 8.08 11.29 5.89
N PRO A 117 9.22 10.63 6.16
CA PRO A 117 9.58 10.18 7.50
C PRO A 117 9.49 11.25 8.61
N PRO A 118 9.90 12.52 8.41
CA PRO A 118 9.80 13.54 9.45
C PRO A 118 8.36 13.91 9.81
N LEU A 119 7.49 14.07 8.81
CA LEU A 119 6.08 14.41 9.04
C LEU A 119 5.32 13.24 9.64
N TYR A 120 5.63 12.04 9.16
CA TYR A 120 5.10 10.80 9.71
C TYR A 120 5.47 10.61 11.19
N ALA A 121 6.74 10.78 11.54
CA ALA A 121 7.19 10.70 12.92
C ALA A 121 6.51 11.75 13.82
N LEU A 122 6.30 12.97 13.29
CA LEU A 122 5.57 14.01 14.00
C LEU A 122 4.09 13.63 14.22
N ALA A 123 3.45 13.02 13.23
CA ALA A 123 2.08 12.54 13.32
C ALA A 123 1.94 11.48 14.42
N LEU A 124 2.89 10.54 14.55
CA LEU A 124 2.87 9.54 15.63
C LEU A 124 3.08 10.12 17.02
N GLN A 125 3.89 11.17 17.15
CA GLN A 125 4.18 11.79 18.45
C GLN A 125 3.08 12.73 18.94
N ARG A 126 2.28 13.28 18.03
CA ARG A 126 1.30 14.35 18.34
C ARG A 126 -0.09 13.94 17.83
N PRO A 127 -1.05 13.61 18.73
CA PRO A 127 -2.41 13.21 18.34
C PRO A 127 -3.14 14.23 17.44
N ALA A 128 -2.87 15.53 17.64
CA ALA A 128 -3.44 16.58 16.80
C ALA A 128 -2.89 16.55 15.35
N VAL A 129 -1.62 16.20 15.18
CA VAL A 129 -0.98 16.07 13.86
C VAL A 129 -1.46 14.80 13.17
N HIS A 130 -1.56 13.69 13.92
CA HIS A 130 -2.21 12.46 13.43
C HIS A 130 -3.64 12.72 12.94
N GLY A 131 -4.42 13.48 13.72
CA GLY A 131 -5.77 13.88 13.32
C GLY A 131 -5.80 14.77 12.08
N LEU A 132 -4.80 15.64 11.93
CA LEU A 132 -4.64 16.52 10.77
C LEU A 132 -4.30 15.74 9.50
N ASP A 133 -3.41 14.75 9.59
CA ASP A 133 -3.09 13.80 8.51
C ASP A 133 -4.38 13.17 7.96
N HIS A 134 -5.10 12.43 8.81
CA HIS A 134 -6.34 11.77 8.42
C HIS A 134 -7.40 12.74 7.88
N ALA A 135 -7.52 13.93 8.46
CA ALA A 135 -8.44 14.96 7.99
C ALA A 135 -8.06 15.49 6.60
N LEU A 136 -6.77 15.68 6.32
CA LEU A 136 -6.29 16.13 5.02
C LEU A 136 -6.41 15.04 3.97
N LEU A 137 -6.04 13.79 4.28
CA LEU A 137 -6.22 12.66 3.36
C LEU A 137 -7.70 12.45 3.00
N LEU A 138 -8.58 12.41 4.00
CA LEU A 138 -10.02 12.27 3.77
C LEU A 138 -10.61 13.47 3.04
N GLY A 139 -10.29 14.69 3.49
CA GLY A 139 -10.84 15.93 2.94
C GLY A 139 -10.44 16.17 1.49
N THR A 140 -9.16 16.01 1.16
CA THR A 140 -8.66 16.11 -0.22
C THR A 140 -9.18 14.96 -1.09
N GLY A 141 -9.31 13.75 -0.54
CA GLY A 141 -9.92 12.60 -1.22
C GLY A 141 -11.39 12.84 -1.57
N VAL A 142 -12.20 13.32 -0.62
CA VAL A 142 -13.61 13.69 -0.83
C VAL A 142 -13.71 14.78 -1.90
N LEU A 143 -12.84 15.79 -1.85
CA LEU A 143 -12.80 16.85 -2.85
C LEU A 143 -12.48 16.31 -4.25
N PHE A 144 -11.47 15.44 -4.37
CA PHE A 144 -11.13 14.79 -5.63
C PHE A 144 -12.31 14.00 -6.19
N TRP A 145 -12.89 13.08 -5.40
CA TRP A 145 -14.01 12.25 -5.84
C TRP A 145 -15.25 13.09 -6.17
N TRP A 146 -15.52 14.14 -5.41
CA TRP A 146 -16.63 15.07 -5.66
C TRP A 146 -16.51 15.77 -7.00
N THR A 147 -15.33 16.34 -7.30
CA THR A 147 -15.07 17.03 -8.57
C THR A 147 -15.05 16.04 -9.73
N ALA A 148 -14.47 14.85 -9.55
CA ALA A 148 -14.43 13.76 -10.53
C ALA A 148 -15.84 13.28 -10.94
N MET A 149 -16.75 13.09 -9.98
CA MET A 149 -18.13 12.64 -10.23
C MET A 149 -19.01 13.70 -10.90
N ARG A 150 -18.70 14.99 -10.72
CA ARG A 150 -19.42 16.10 -11.36
C ARG A 150 -18.88 16.44 -12.74
N GLY A 151 -17.66 15.99 -13.06
CA GLY A 151 -17.06 16.18 -14.37
C GLY A 151 -17.87 15.48 -15.46
N ARG A 152 -18.15 16.19 -16.56
CA ARG A 152 -18.80 15.62 -17.76
C ARG A 152 -17.79 15.01 -18.75
N ARG A 153 -16.49 15.11 -18.45
CA ARG A 153 -15.37 14.65 -19.28
C ARG A 153 -14.88 13.28 -18.82
N TRP A 154 -15.68 12.24 -19.10
CA TRP A 154 -15.42 10.85 -18.68
C TRP A 154 -13.98 10.36 -18.94
N PRO A 155 -13.34 10.62 -20.09
CA PRO A 155 -11.96 10.17 -20.33
C PRO A 155 -10.94 10.85 -19.39
N ALA A 156 -11.10 12.15 -19.14
CA ALA A 156 -10.22 12.87 -18.22
C ALA A 156 -10.41 12.39 -16.78
N THR A 157 -11.65 12.14 -16.36
CA THR A 157 -11.93 11.56 -15.05
C THR A 157 -11.30 10.17 -14.92
N ALA A 158 -11.44 9.30 -15.93
CA ALA A 158 -10.82 7.99 -15.93
C ALA A 158 -9.29 8.07 -15.82
N LEU A 159 -8.67 9.00 -16.56
CA LEU A 159 -7.23 9.26 -16.47
C LEU A 159 -6.82 9.69 -15.05
N TYR A 160 -7.53 10.65 -14.43
CA TYR A 160 -7.16 11.10 -13.09
C TYR A 160 -7.37 10.03 -12.01
N VAL A 161 -8.40 9.18 -12.15
CA VAL A 161 -8.60 8.02 -11.27
C VAL A 161 -7.48 6.99 -11.48
N PHE A 162 -7.08 6.73 -12.71
CA PHE A 162 -5.93 5.86 -13.00
C PHE A 162 -4.63 6.43 -12.41
N LEU A 163 -4.35 7.72 -12.61
CA LEU A 163 -3.17 8.39 -12.06
C LEU A 163 -3.17 8.44 -10.53
N LEU A 164 -4.35 8.52 -9.90
CA LEU A 164 -4.49 8.33 -8.46
C LEU A 164 -3.96 6.96 -8.02
N GLY A 165 -4.30 5.89 -8.75
CA GLY A 165 -3.72 4.56 -8.57
C GLY A 165 -2.21 4.53 -8.73
N VAL A 166 -1.71 5.06 -9.86
CA VAL A 166 -0.28 5.06 -10.21
C VAL A 166 0.58 5.68 -9.10
N GLN A 167 0.19 6.83 -8.53
CA GLN A 167 0.98 7.44 -7.47
C GLN A 167 1.00 6.61 -6.18
N MET A 168 -0.11 5.94 -5.83
CA MET A 168 -0.16 5.08 -4.65
C MET A 168 0.68 3.82 -4.88
N SER A 169 0.65 3.25 -6.09
CA SER A 169 1.52 2.15 -6.48
C SER A 169 2.99 2.55 -6.47
N ALA A 170 3.34 3.76 -6.92
CA ALA A 170 4.71 4.26 -6.89
C ALA A 170 5.24 4.39 -5.45
N LEU A 171 4.45 5.01 -4.56
CA LEU A 171 4.80 5.11 -3.15
C LEU A 171 4.85 3.73 -2.46
N GLY A 172 3.88 2.85 -2.74
CA GLY A 172 3.88 1.48 -2.25
C GLY A 172 5.10 0.68 -2.69
N ALA A 173 5.48 0.76 -3.97
CA ALA A 173 6.68 0.12 -4.51
C ALA A 173 7.97 0.60 -3.82
N LEU A 174 8.07 1.90 -3.54
CA LEU A 174 9.19 2.47 -2.79
C LEU A 174 9.28 1.88 -1.38
N LEU A 175 8.15 1.70 -0.69
CA LEU A 175 8.10 1.11 0.66
C LEU A 175 8.44 -0.37 0.65
N VAL A 176 7.97 -1.13 -0.34
CA VAL A 176 8.23 -2.57 -0.51
C VAL A 176 9.71 -2.84 -0.82
N THR A 177 10.31 -2.03 -1.69
CA THR A 177 11.68 -2.24 -2.17
C THR A 177 12.74 -1.59 -1.28
N ALA A 178 12.33 -0.86 -0.24
CA ALA A 178 13.26 -0.24 0.69
C ALA A 178 14.14 -1.30 1.39
N PRO A 179 15.48 -1.15 1.39
CA PRO A 179 16.38 -2.10 2.05
C PRO A 179 16.50 -1.87 3.57
N ARG A 180 15.86 -0.81 4.08
CA ARG A 180 15.90 -0.42 5.50
C ARG A 180 14.59 0.25 5.89
N PRO A 181 14.16 0.14 7.15
CA PRO A 181 12.94 0.82 7.61
C PRO A 181 13.14 2.33 7.53
N TRP A 182 12.21 3.00 6.85
CA TRP A 182 12.15 4.46 6.77
C TRP A 182 11.42 5.04 7.98
N PHE A 183 10.48 4.29 8.55
CA PHE A 183 9.67 4.70 9.68
C PHE A 183 10.12 4.01 10.97
N ALA A 184 11.23 4.50 11.54
CA ALA A 184 11.87 3.92 12.73
C ALA A 184 10.93 3.81 13.96
N ALA A 185 9.87 4.63 14.03
CA ALA A 185 8.86 4.56 15.09
C ALA A 185 8.09 3.22 15.12
N HIS A 186 8.03 2.50 13.99
CA HIS A 186 7.48 1.14 13.87
C HIS A 186 8.57 0.06 13.97
N GLY A 187 9.82 0.46 14.22
CA GLY A 187 11.01 -0.38 14.16
C GLY A 187 11.14 -1.44 15.26
N ALA A 188 10.38 -1.33 16.35
CA ALA A 188 10.41 -2.31 17.45
C ALA A 188 9.80 -3.67 17.05
N GLY A 189 9.09 -3.74 15.93
CA GLY A 189 8.34 -4.91 15.50
C GLY A 189 7.05 -5.09 16.30
N GLY A 190 6.09 -5.77 15.67
CA GLY A 190 4.75 -5.98 16.22
C GLY A 190 4.06 -7.12 15.48
N ALA A 191 3.17 -7.84 16.15
CA ALA A 191 2.45 -8.98 15.57
C ALA A 191 3.35 -10.07 14.91
N GLY A 192 4.60 -10.20 15.37
CA GLY A 192 5.59 -11.15 14.83
C GLY A 192 6.35 -10.66 13.59
N LEU A 193 6.14 -9.42 13.15
CA LEU A 193 6.86 -8.80 12.04
C LEU A 193 7.97 -7.88 12.54
N SER A 194 9.12 -7.88 11.87
CA SER A 194 10.10 -6.81 11.99
C SER A 194 9.55 -5.49 11.44
N GLY A 195 10.07 -4.35 11.87
CA GLY A 195 9.62 -3.05 11.36
C GLY A 195 9.84 -2.85 9.86
N LEU A 196 10.80 -3.58 9.26
CA LEU A 196 10.98 -3.59 7.81
C LEU A 196 9.90 -4.44 7.12
N GLU A 197 9.63 -5.65 7.61
CA GLU A 197 8.58 -6.52 7.04
C GLU A 197 7.20 -5.86 7.13
N ASP A 198 6.89 -5.21 8.26
CA ASP A 198 5.65 -4.45 8.43
C ASP A 198 5.58 -3.25 7.48
N GLN A 199 6.71 -2.55 7.24
CA GLN A 199 6.75 -1.49 6.24
C GLN A 199 6.48 -2.01 4.82
N GLN A 200 7.10 -3.12 4.45
CA GLN A 200 6.92 -3.75 3.15
C GLN A 200 5.47 -4.23 2.98
N LEU A 201 4.88 -4.81 4.02
CA LEU A 201 3.47 -5.18 4.04
C LEU A 201 2.57 -3.94 3.88
N GLY A 202 2.86 -2.84 4.57
CA GLY A 202 2.18 -1.57 4.38
C GLY A 202 2.28 -1.05 2.94
N GLY A 203 3.45 -1.16 2.33
CA GLY A 203 3.66 -0.83 0.92
C GLY A 203 2.84 -1.70 -0.03
N LEU A 204 2.74 -3.02 0.22
CA LEU A 204 1.90 -3.93 -0.57
C LEU A 204 0.41 -3.62 -0.41
N ILE A 205 -0.03 -3.35 0.81
CA ILE A 205 -1.40 -2.91 1.11
C ILE A 205 -1.72 -1.61 0.38
N MET A 206 -0.77 -0.68 0.29
CA MET A 206 -0.97 0.56 -0.44
C MET A 206 -0.95 0.38 -1.96
N TRP A 207 -0.15 -0.56 -2.46
CA TRP A 207 0.02 -0.78 -3.90
C TRP A 207 -1.14 -1.58 -4.49
N VAL A 208 -1.35 -2.82 -4.05
CA VAL A 208 -2.18 -3.79 -4.77
C VAL A 208 -3.67 -3.43 -4.76
N PRO A 209 -4.32 -3.26 -3.59
CA PRO A 209 -5.73 -2.85 -3.52
C PRO A 209 -6.00 -1.52 -4.25
N ALA A 210 -5.10 -0.55 -4.10
CA ALA A 210 -5.27 0.76 -4.71
C ALA A 210 -5.21 0.66 -6.23
N GLY A 211 -4.15 0.03 -6.76
CA GLY A 211 -3.97 -0.16 -8.19
C GLY A 211 -5.13 -0.93 -8.83
N VAL A 212 -5.56 -2.03 -8.22
CA VAL A 212 -6.69 -2.85 -8.72
C VAL A 212 -7.98 -2.04 -8.74
N LEU A 213 -8.32 -1.37 -7.64
CA LEU A 213 -9.58 -0.65 -7.51
C LEU A 213 -9.65 0.55 -8.47
N THR A 214 -8.61 1.39 -8.49
CA THR A 214 -8.63 2.59 -9.34
C THR A 214 -8.57 2.23 -10.82
N THR A 215 -7.83 1.18 -11.19
CA THR A 215 -7.79 0.69 -12.58
C THR A 215 -9.15 0.15 -13.00
N GLY A 216 -9.78 -0.67 -12.15
CA GLY A 216 -11.13 -1.18 -12.41
C GLY A 216 -12.15 -0.06 -12.61
N ILE A 217 -12.12 0.97 -11.75
CA ILE A 217 -12.99 2.15 -11.88
C ILE A 217 -12.69 2.90 -13.18
N ALA A 218 -11.41 3.16 -13.49
CA ALA A 218 -11.02 3.87 -14.71
C ALA A 218 -11.50 3.12 -15.96
N LEU A 219 -11.31 1.79 -16.02
CA LEU A 219 -11.81 0.94 -17.10
C LEU A 219 -13.34 0.99 -17.21
N ALA A 220 -14.06 0.95 -16.09
CA ALA A 220 -15.52 1.05 -16.11
C ALA A 220 -16.02 2.41 -16.63
N LEU A 221 -15.31 3.49 -16.31
CA LEU A 221 -15.61 4.84 -16.82
C LEU A 221 -15.32 4.95 -18.32
N VAL A 222 -14.19 4.41 -18.80
CA VAL A 222 -13.87 4.34 -20.23
C VAL A 222 -14.91 3.49 -20.97
N ALA A 223 -15.23 2.30 -20.49
CA ALA A 223 -16.24 1.43 -21.10
C ALA A 223 -17.61 2.11 -21.16
N ARG A 224 -18.01 2.84 -20.11
CA ARG A 224 -19.26 3.63 -20.14
C ARG A 224 -19.19 4.76 -21.16
N TRP A 225 -18.06 5.43 -21.27
CA TRP A 225 -17.86 6.48 -22.28
C TRP A 225 -17.99 5.91 -23.70
N LEU A 226 -17.31 4.80 -24.00
CA LEU A 226 -17.38 4.14 -25.31
C LEU A 226 -18.81 3.74 -25.68
N ARG A 227 -19.52 3.05 -24.78
CA ARG A 227 -20.94 2.69 -24.99
C ARG A 227 -21.84 3.90 -25.22
N THR A 228 -21.49 5.06 -24.65
CA THR A 228 -22.27 6.30 -24.83
C THR A 228 -21.90 7.03 -26.12
N ALA A 229 -20.66 6.90 -26.57
CA ALA A 229 -20.21 7.39 -27.87
C ALA A 229 -20.83 6.55 -29.00
N GLU A 230 -20.84 5.23 -28.87
CA GLU A 230 -21.46 4.29 -29.81
C GLU A 230 -22.95 4.57 -30.01
N ARG A 231 -23.70 4.76 -28.91
CA ARG A 231 -25.12 5.19 -28.94
C ARG A 231 -25.36 6.54 -29.59
N ARG A 232 -24.34 7.40 -29.69
CA ARG A 232 -24.42 8.69 -30.40
C ARG A 232 -23.97 8.58 -31.86
N SER A 233 -23.22 7.53 -32.20
CA SER A 233 -22.68 7.26 -33.53
C SER A 233 -23.48 6.25 -34.34
N GLU A 234 -24.74 5.97 -33.96
CA GLU A 234 -25.79 5.55 -34.92
C GLU A 234 -26.17 6.69 -35.90
N SER A 235 -25.17 7.49 -36.29
CA SER A 235 -25.08 8.33 -37.47
C SER A 235 -23.63 8.18 -37.98
N PRO A 236 -23.41 7.86 -39.26
CA PRO A 236 -22.16 7.24 -39.71
C PRO A 236 -21.00 8.24 -39.88
N ALA A 237 -19.89 7.95 -39.20
CA ALA A 237 -18.46 8.27 -39.47
C ALA A 237 -17.76 8.50 -38.11
N GLY A 238 -16.62 7.89 -37.74
CA GLY A 238 -15.37 7.71 -38.45
C GLY A 238 -14.23 8.25 -37.56
N ALA A 239 -13.09 7.55 -37.48
CA ALA A 239 -11.84 7.94 -36.79
C ALA A 239 -11.75 7.96 -35.25
N ALA A 240 -12.83 8.13 -34.47
CA ALA A 240 -12.74 8.20 -33.00
C ALA A 240 -12.38 6.87 -32.29
N GLY A 241 -12.55 5.73 -32.97
CA GLY A 241 -12.29 4.40 -32.39
C GLY A 241 -10.81 4.08 -32.17
N ARG A 242 -9.90 4.56 -33.03
CA ARG A 242 -8.48 4.13 -32.99
C ARG A 242 -7.71 4.69 -31.78
N THR A 243 -7.94 5.96 -31.43
CA THR A 243 -7.33 6.59 -30.25
C THR A 243 -7.85 6.00 -28.94
N ALA A 244 -9.12 5.58 -28.91
CA ALA A 244 -9.71 4.90 -27.77
C ALA A 244 -9.10 3.51 -27.54
N TRP A 245 -8.88 2.73 -28.61
CA TRP A 245 -8.22 1.43 -28.52
C TRP A 245 -6.77 1.53 -28.05
N LEU A 246 -6.02 2.55 -28.48
CA LEU A 246 -4.65 2.79 -27.99
C LEU A 246 -4.61 3.11 -26.49
N LEU A 247 -5.59 3.85 -25.96
CA LEU A 247 -5.69 4.13 -24.53
C LEU A 247 -6.09 2.89 -23.71
N VAL A 248 -6.98 2.05 -24.24
CA VAL A 248 -7.35 0.77 -23.61
C VAL A 248 -6.15 -0.17 -23.59
N ILE A 249 -5.42 -0.30 -24.70
CA ILE A 249 -4.21 -1.12 -24.79
C ILE A 249 -3.13 -0.58 -23.83
N ALA A 250 -2.92 0.73 -23.74
CA ALA A 250 -1.98 1.32 -22.81
C ALA A 250 -2.37 1.05 -21.34
N VAL A 251 -3.65 1.23 -20.97
CA VAL A 251 -4.13 0.97 -19.60
C VAL A 251 -4.04 -0.53 -19.26
N VAL A 252 -4.38 -1.42 -20.20
CA VAL A 252 -4.26 -2.88 -20.01
C VAL A 252 -2.80 -3.29 -19.91
N ALA A 253 -1.92 -2.78 -20.77
CA ALA A 253 -0.48 -3.09 -20.75
C ALA A 253 0.20 -2.61 -19.45
N LEU A 254 -0.14 -1.42 -18.95
CA LEU A 254 0.35 -0.93 -17.66
C LEU A 254 -0.24 -1.72 -16.47
N ALA A 255 -1.50 -2.18 -16.57
CA ALA A 255 -2.10 -3.02 -15.54
C ALA A 255 -1.46 -4.42 -15.49
N THR A 256 -1.03 -4.97 -16.63
CA THR A 256 -0.33 -6.27 -16.69
C THR A 256 1.13 -6.18 -16.25
N MET A 257 1.80 -5.03 -16.37
CA MET A 257 3.14 -4.83 -15.76
C MET A 257 3.10 -4.93 -14.22
N ALA A 258 1.95 -4.69 -13.58
CA ALA A 258 1.78 -4.88 -12.15
C ALA A 258 1.51 -6.35 -11.76
N CYS A 259 1.13 -7.21 -12.72
CA CYS A 259 0.98 -8.65 -12.49
C CYS A 259 2.30 -9.42 -12.67
N ASP A 260 3.30 -8.80 -13.28
CA ASP A 260 4.62 -9.40 -13.51
C ASP A 260 5.67 -8.91 -12.49
N ALA A 261 5.20 -8.45 -11.32
CA ALA A 261 6.04 -8.42 -10.12
C ALA A 261 6.23 -9.87 -9.64
N SER A 262 6.94 -10.66 -10.45
CA SER A 262 7.62 -11.84 -9.98
C SER A 262 8.48 -11.41 -8.80
N VAL A 263 8.07 -11.77 -7.59
CA VAL A 263 9.03 -12.02 -6.50
C VAL A 263 10.09 -12.91 -7.12
N PRO A 264 11.40 -12.59 -7.07
CA PRO A 264 12.44 -13.44 -7.65
C PRO A 264 12.33 -14.84 -7.06
N THR A 265 11.59 -15.72 -7.75
CA THR A 265 11.42 -17.11 -7.42
C THR A 265 12.64 -17.82 -7.97
N ALA A 266 13.42 -18.41 -7.06
CA ALA A 266 14.73 -19.00 -7.26
C ALA A 266 15.86 -17.96 -7.38
N ILE A 267 16.41 -17.60 -6.21
CA ILE A 267 17.81 -17.19 -6.16
C ILE A 267 18.63 -18.46 -6.47
N GLU A 268 18.91 -18.70 -7.75
CA GLU A 268 19.84 -19.77 -8.15
C GLU A 268 21.27 -19.31 -7.86
N VAL A 269 21.96 -20.07 -7.02
CA VAL A 269 23.40 -19.93 -6.82
C VAL A 269 24.08 -20.62 -8.00
N ALA A 270 24.48 -19.84 -9.01
CA ALA A 270 25.08 -20.37 -10.23
C ALA A 270 26.31 -21.24 -9.92
N GLY A 271 26.30 -22.49 -10.38
CA GLY A 271 27.44 -23.40 -10.33
C GLY A 271 27.69 -24.12 -8.99
N GLY A 272 26.72 -24.16 -8.07
CA GLY A 272 26.85 -24.97 -6.85
C GLY A 272 26.06 -26.29 -6.87
N ASP A 273 26.55 -27.32 -6.16
CA ASP A 273 25.91 -28.62 -6.00
C ASP A 273 25.18 -28.75 -4.64
N PRO A 274 23.84 -28.82 -4.60
CA PRO A 274 23.10 -28.92 -3.35
C PRO A 274 23.30 -30.25 -2.62
N ARG A 275 23.64 -31.34 -3.30
CA ARG A 275 23.91 -32.63 -2.62
C ARG A 275 25.23 -32.54 -1.88
N HIS A 276 26.26 -32.00 -2.54
CA HIS A 276 27.55 -31.75 -1.90
C HIS A 276 27.40 -30.75 -0.73
N GLY A 277 26.65 -29.66 -0.92
CA GLY A 277 26.37 -28.67 0.12
C GLY A 277 25.71 -29.25 1.38
N ARG A 278 24.77 -30.17 1.22
CA ARG A 278 24.15 -30.90 2.34
C ARG A 278 25.18 -31.68 3.16
N ASP A 279 26.11 -32.34 2.49
CA ASP A 279 27.11 -33.18 3.13
C ASP A 279 28.19 -32.31 3.81
N LEU A 280 28.53 -31.17 3.19
CA LEU A 280 29.43 -30.15 3.76
C LEU A 280 28.87 -29.50 5.04
N LEU A 281 27.55 -29.32 5.18
CA LEU A 281 26.93 -28.84 6.43
C LEU A 281 27.20 -29.76 7.63
N ARG A 282 27.48 -31.05 7.39
CA ARG A 282 27.96 -31.95 8.45
C ARG A 282 29.46 -31.84 8.64
N ALA A 283 30.23 -31.85 7.54
CA ALA A 283 31.69 -31.78 7.58
C ALA A 283 32.19 -30.52 8.32
N TYR A 284 31.60 -29.36 8.06
CA TYR A 284 31.91 -28.09 8.73
C TYR A 284 31.20 -27.92 10.08
N GLY A 285 30.49 -28.93 10.58
CA GLY A 285 29.93 -28.93 11.94
C GLY A 285 28.65 -28.10 12.12
N CYS A 286 28.05 -27.56 11.06
CA CYS A 286 26.85 -26.71 11.16
C CYS A 286 25.67 -27.40 11.88
N HIS A 287 25.56 -28.73 11.72
CA HIS A 287 24.56 -29.57 12.38
C HIS A 287 24.63 -29.58 13.92
N THR A 288 25.77 -29.22 14.52
CA THR A 288 25.96 -29.19 15.98
C THR A 288 25.30 -27.96 16.63
N CYS A 289 25.06 -26.90 15.85
CA CYS A 289 24.44 -25.67 16.32
C CYS A 289 23.03 -25.46 15.75
N HIS A 290 22.81 -25.86 14.50
CA HIS A 290 21.58 -25.57 13.78
C HIS A 290 20.67 -26.79 13.58
N THR A 291 19.37 -26.52 13.54
CA THR A 291 18.39 -27.48 13.01
C THR A 291 18.35 -27.33 11.49
N ILE A 292 18.61 -28.40 10.75
CA ILE A 292 18.74 -28.35 9.28
C ILE A 292 17.92 -29.49 8.66
N PRO A 293 16.75 -29.19 8.05
CA PRO A 293 15.95 -30.21 7.38
C PRO A 293 16.75 -30.94 6.31
N GLY A 294 16.66 -32.26 6.26
CA GLY A 294 17.36 -33.09 5.27
C GLY A 294 18.82 -33.41 5.60
N VAL A 295 19.40 -32.84 6.67
CA VAL A 295 20.74 -33.20 7.16
C VAL A 295 20.62 -34.13 8.38
N PRO A 296 21.12 -35.38 8.31
CA PRO A 296 21.04 -36.33 9.43
C PRO A 296 21.69 -35.80 10.71
N GLY A 297 20.96 -35.85 11.83
CA GLY A 297 21.45 -35.44 13.15
C GLY A 297 21.46 -33.92 13.40
N ALA A 298 21.05 -33.10 12.44
CA ALA A 298 21.00 -31.64 12.58
C ALA A 298 19.71 -31.19 13.27
N VAL A 299 19.63 -31.38 14.59
CA VAL A 299 18.47 -31.00 15.44
C VAL A 299 18.85 -30.03 16.57
N ALA A 300 20.06 -29.48 16.51
CA ALA A 300 20.56 -28.55 17.51
C ALA A 300 19.86 -27.18 17.45
N LYS A 301 19.86 -26.47 18.57
CA LYS A 301 19.18 -25.17 18.74
C LYS A 301 20.07 -24.09 19.35
N VAL A 302 21.39 -24.25 19.26
CA VAL A 302 22.34 -23.22 19.68
C VAL A 302 22.25 -22.02 18.74
N GLY A 303 22.19 -22.29 17.43
CA GLY A 303 21.82 -21.33 16.40
C GLY A 303 20.34 -21.45 16.02
N PRO A 304 19.79 -20.47 15.27
CA PRO A 304 18.44 -20.55 14.74
C PRO A 304 18.28 -21.75 13.81
N SER A 305 17.06 -22.27 13.66
CA SER A 305 16.76 -23.25 12.60
C SER A 305 17.16 -22.69 11.23
N LEU A 306 17.57 -23.55 10.29
CA LEU A 306 17.79 -23.22 8.89
C LEU A 306 16.63 -23.68 7.99
N ALA A 307 15.56 -24.22 8.58
CA ALA A 307 14.32 -24.49 7.85
C ALA A 307 13.77 -23.19 7.23
N GLY A 308 13.30 -23.26 5.98
CA GLY A 308 12.81 -22.08 5.26
C GLY A 308 13.84 -21.00 5.05
N LEU A 309 15.14 -21.32 4.97
CA LEU A 309 16.16 -20.29 4.73
C LEU A 309 15.93 -19.55 3.41
N ALA A 310 15.44 -20.25 2.38
CA ALA A 310 15.19 -19.68 1.06
C ALA A 310 14.11 -18.59 1.06
N THR A 311 13.19 -18.62 2.03
CA THR A 311 12.06 -17.68 2.12
C THR A 311 12.36 -16.49 3.03
N ARG A 312 13.54 -16.45 3.70
CA ARG A 312 13.94 -15.33 4.56
C ARG A 312 14.37 -14.14 3.73
N GLY A 313 13.92 -12.94 4.13
CA GLY A 313 14.40 -11.69 3.52
C GLY A 313 15.84 -11.34 3.92
N TYR A 314 16.28 -11.72 5.13
CA TYR A 314 17.58 -11.37 5.68
C TYR A 314 18.24 -12.55 6.39
N VAL A 315 19.56 -12.64 6.29
CA VAL A 315 20.42 -13.56 7.04
C VAL A 315 21.55 -12.75 7.67
N ALA A 316 21.71 -12.87 8.99
CA ALA A 316 22.74 -12.16 9.74
C ALA A 316 22.82 -10.64 9.49
N GLY A 317 21.66 -9.99 9.33
CA GLY A 317 21.57 -8.54 9.14
C GLY A 317 21.87 -8.06 7.72
N GLN A 318 22.10 -8.97 6.77
CA GLN A 318 22.27 -8.66 5.34
C GLN A 318 21.11 -9.25 4.52
N PRO A 319 20.73 -8.62 3.38
CA PRO A 319 19.75 -9.21 2.46
C PRO A 319 20.16 -10.63 2.09
N ASN A 320 19.21 -11.55 2.06
CA ASN A 320 19.44 -12.96 1.76
C ASN A 320 19.76 -13.19 0.27
N ALA A 321 20.92 -12.69 -0.17
CA ALA A 321 21.48 -12.88 -1.49
C ALA A 321 22.67 -13.87 -1.41
N PRO A 322 22.98 -14.62 -2.49
CA PRO A 322 23.98 -15.68 -2.46
C PRO A 322 25.35 -15.21 -1.99
N GLY A 323 25.81 -14.08 -2.51
CA GLY A 323 27.10 -13.50 -2.14
C GLY A 323 27.16 -13.17 -0.64
N HIS A 324 26.11 -12.57 -0.08
CA HIS A 324 26.07 -12.25 1.36
C HIS A 324 25.95 -13.50 2.22
N LEU A 325 25.17 -14.50 1.80
CA LEU A 325 25.06 -15.76 2.52
C LEU A 325 26.39 -16.51 2.52
N MET A 326 27.08 -16.55 1.38
CA MET A 326 28.42 -17.13 1.27
C MET A 326 29.43 -16.37 2.14
N GLU A 327 29.42 -15.05 2.12
CA GLU A 327 30.28 -14.23 2.97
C GLU A 327 30.00 -14.46 4.45
N TRP A 328 28.72 -14.51 4.83
CA TRP A 328 28.29 -14.86 6.19
C TRP A 328 28.76 -16.25 6.60
N ILE A 329 28.66 -17.25 5.72
CA ILE A 329 29.10 -18.61 6.03
C ILE A 329 30.61 -18.60 6.28
N ARG A 330 31.41 -17.93 5.44
CA ARG A 330 32.87 -17.97 5.48
C ARG A 330 33.46 -17.13 6.61
N HIS A 331 32.92 -15.93 6.83
CA HIS A 331 33.46 -14.91 7.74
C HIS A 331 32.39 -14.28 8.68
N PRO A 332 31.65 -15.07 9.49
CA PRO A 332 30.64 -14.58 10.41
C PRO A 332 31.10 -13.42 11.32
N GLN A 333 32.32 -13.47 11.86
CA GLN A 333 32.82 -12.45 12.78
C GLN A 333 33.08 -11.11 12.09
N GLN A 334 33.42 -11.14 10.80
CA GLN A 334 33.64 -9.93 9.99
C GLN A 334 32.30 -9.29 9.59
N VAL A 335 31.32 -10.13 9.25
CA VAL A 335 29.97 -9.67 8.88
C VAL A 335 29.20 -9.12 10.08
N ARG A 336 29.28 -9.81 11.23
CA ARG A 336 28.71 -9.35 12.50
C ARG A 336 29.69 -9.55 13.65
N PRO A 337 30.44 -8.50 14.06
CA PRO A 337 31.32 -8.57 15.21
C PRO A 337 30.60 -9.07 16.46
N ALA A 338 31.24 -9.98 17.20
CA ALA A 338 30.73 -10.62 18.41
C ALA A 338 29.50 -11.54 18.22
N THR A 339 29.25 -12.01 16.99
CA THR A 339 28.28 -13.10 16.79
C THR A 339 28.76 -14.39 17.49
N PRO A 340 27.88 -15.22 18.07
CA PRO A 340 28.28 -16.52 18.61
C PRO A 340 28.72 -17.54 17.54
N MET A 341 28.42 -17.29 16.26
CA MET A 341 28.83 -18.16 15.16
C MET A 341 30.32 -17.98 14.89
N PRO A 342 31.18 -19.00 15.11
CA PRO A 342 32.62 -18.86 14.91
C PRO A 342 32.95 -18.71 13.43
N ASP A 343 34.12 -18.13 13.12
CA ASP A 343 34.63 -18.17 11.74
C ASP A 343 34.82 -19.62 11.30
N THR A 344 34.14 -20.00 10.22
CA THR A 344 34.02 -21.40 9.80
C THR A 344 35.18 -21.83 8.89
N HIS A 345 35.91 -20.87 8.34
CA HIS A 345 36.99 -21.07 7.37
C HIS A 345 36.57 -21.89 6.13
N VAL A 346 35.27 -21.92 5.81
CA VAL A 346 34.75 -22.52 4.59
C VAL A 346 35.38 -21.81 3.39
N ASN A 347 35.86 -22.58 2.40
CA ASN A 347 36.39 -21.99 1.16
C ASN A 347 35.24 -21.53 0.26
N GLU A 348 35.54 -20.75 -0.78
CA GLU A 348 34.49 -20.17 -1.64
C GLU A 348 33.64 -21.22 -2.38
N ALA A 349 34.24 -22.31 -2.84
CA ALA A 349 33.52 -23.36 -3.57
C ALA A 349 32.55 -24.09 -2.63
N ASP A 350 33.00 -24.44 -1.43
CA ASP A 350 32.16 -25.10 -0.44
C ASP A 350 31.04 -24.19 0.07
N ALA A 351 31.33 -22.89 0.25
CA ALA A 351 30.31 -21.91 0.63
C ALA A 351 29.22 -21.79 -0.43
N ARG A 352 29.59 -21.89 -1.72
CA ARG A 352 28.66 -21.90 -2.85
C ARG A 352 27.74 -23.11 -2.77
N ASP A 353 28.28 -24.30 -2.62
CA ASP A 353 27.50 -25.55 -2.54
C ASP A 353 26.58 -25.57 -1.32
N ILE A 354 27.08 -25.14 -0.16
CA ILE A 354 26.28 -24.99 1.06
C ILE A 354 25.15 -24.00 0.84
N ALA A 355 25.42 -22.82 0.27
CA ALA A 355 24.40 -21.83 -0.02
C ALA A 355 23.34 -22.40 -0.98
N THR A 356 23.75 -23.11 -2.05
CA THR A 356 22.83 -23.78 -2.98
C THR A 356 21.88 -24.72 -2.24
N TYR A 357 22.40 -25.56 -1.33
CA TYR A 357 21.55 -26.44 -0.53
C TYR A 357 20.59 -25.66 0.38
N LEU A 358 21.06 -24.63 1.07
CA LEU A 358 20.23 -23.86 1.99
C LEU A 358 19.09 -23.12 1.25
N TYR A 359 19.30 -22.70 -0.01
CA TYR A 359 18.25 -22.16 -0.86
C TYR A 359 17.23 -23.22 -1.35
N THR A 360 17.46 -24.51 -1.13
CA THR A 360 16.42 -25.55 -1.34
C THR A 360 15.45 -25.67 -0.16
N LEU A 361 15.78 -25.10 1.00
CA LEU A 361 14.97 -25.18 2.22
C LEU A 361 13.90 -24.08 2.22
N ARG A 362 12.65 -24.43 1.95
CA ARG A 362 11.50 -23.50 1.89
C ARG A 362 10.61 -23.54 3.11
#